data_AF-A0A7X3NWF2-F1
#
_entry.id   AF-A0A7X3NWF2-F1
#
_cell.length_a   1.000
_cell.length_b   1.000
_cell.length_c   1.000
_cell.angle_alpha   90.00
_cell.angle_beta   90.00
_cell.angle_gamma   90.00
#
_symmetry.space_group_name_H-M   'P 1'
#
loop_
_entity.id
_entity.type
_entity.pdbx_description
1 polymer ?
#
loop_
_entity_poly.entity_id
_entity_poly.type
_entity_poly.pdbx_seq_one_letter_code
_entity_poly.pdbx_strand_id
1 'polypeptide(L)'
;MTLRCHQSKGTKCPRYIHQGFFRPTDEMVKPLLPDLRRCAACIASAAPQRFDLRDDLFQVASLTLIEKGPAFNPIHQSGASFGTFIRPRICGALTDGKKRELTHSHREHPIFEGTWDSSEDTETEGNQDIGWLWEVPDAHAEFETALVRDISFATALPKLLKILTPREREIFACLRENQQNCEIAEALTISEARVSQLVKQVT
;
A
#
# COMPACT_ATOMS: atom_id res chain seq x y z
N MET A 1 -13.02 1.21 18.39
CA MET A 1 -14.34 1.56 18.97
C MET A 1 -15.42 0.76 18.25
N THR A 2 -16.04 -0.20 18.92
CA THR A 2 -17.19 -0.96 18.40
C THR A 2 -18.46 -0.15 18.64
N LEU A 3 -19.06 0.36 17.57
CA LEU A 3 -20.37 1.02 17.63
C LEU A 3 -21.41 -0.04 18.04
N ARG A 4 -21.84 -0.01 19.31
CA ARG A 4 -22.90 -0.89 19.80
C ARG A 4 -24.24 -0.32 19.35
N CYS A 5 -24.94 -1.09 18.53
CA CYS A 5 -26.30 -0.83 18.11
C CYS A 5 -27.22 -1.16 19.31
N HIS A 6 -27.82 -0.15 19.94
CA HIS A 6 -28.59 -0.31 21.19
C HIS A 6 -29.92 -1.09 21.03
N GLN A 7 -30.29 -1.47 19.81
CA GLN A 7 -31.59 -2.09 19.51
C GLN A 7 -31.57 -3.61 19.34
N SER A 8 -30.41 -4.29 19.43
CA SER A 8 -30.37 -5.74 19.31
C SER A 8 -29.50 -6.41 20.37
N LYS A 9 -30.16 -7.01 21.36
CA LYS A 9 -29.59 -8.11 22.14
C LYS A 9 -29.37 -9.29 21.17
N GLY A 10 -28.19 -9.38 20.56
CA GLY A 10 -27.70 -10.57 19.87
C GLY A 10 -27.94 -10.69 18.36
N THR A 11 -28.73 -9.83 17.73
CA THR A 11 -28.88 -9.82 16.26
C THR A 11 -27.93 -8.80 15.61
N LYS A 12 -27.15 -9.24 14.61
CA LYS A 12 -26.34 -8.35 13.76
C LYS A 12 -27.27 -7.30 13.17
N CYS A 13 -26.95 -6.01 13.34
CA CYS A 13 -27.80 -4.96 12.78
C CYS A 13 -27.93 -5.17 11.26
N PRO A 14 -29.14 -5.01 10.71
CA PRO A 14 -29.43 -5.33 9.32
C PRO A 14 -28.40 -4.67 8.41
N ARG A 15 -28.04 -5.36 7.33
CA ARG A 15 -27.15 -4.78 6.31
C ARG A 15 -27.73 -3.42 5.93
N TYR A 16 -26.88 -2.42 5.92
CA TYR A 16 -27.27 -1.07 5.57
C TYR A 16 -27.81 -1.06 4.13
N ILE A 17 -29.13 -0.96 3.96
CA ILE A 17 -29.79 -0.85 2.66
C ILE A 17 -29.96 0.64 2.37
N HIS A 18 -29.25 1.13 1.35
CA HIS A 18 -29.36 2.51 0.89
C HIS A 18 -30.62 2.62 0.01
N GLN A 19 -31.55 3.49 0.40
CA GLN A 19 -32.67 3.93 -0.43
C GLN A 19 -32.66 5.45 -0.42
N GLY A 20 -31.80 6.06 -1.24
CA GLY A 20 -31.73 7.51 -1.35
C GLY A 20 -30.41 8.00 -1.92
N PHE A 21 -30.50 9.09 -2.69
CA PHE A 21 -29.35 9.90 -3.09
C PHE A 21 -29.18 10.99 -2.03
N PHE A 22 -28.41 10.74 -0.97
CA PHE A 22 -28.06 11.80 -0.05
C PHE A 22 -27.05 12.73 -0.73
N ARG A 23 -27.23 14.04 -0.62
CA ARG A 23 -26.24 15.02 -1.07
C ARG A 23 -25.71 15.73 0.16
N PRO A 24 -24.45 15.47 0.58
CA PRO A 24 -23.83 16.24 1.65
C PRO A 24 -23.84 17.72 1.28
N THR A 25 -24.34 18.57 2.18
CA THR A 25 -24.27 20.02 2.00
C THR A 25 -22.94 20.56 2.51
N ASP A 26 -22.51 21.71 2.00
CA ASP A 26 -21.29 22.37 2.46
C ASP A 26 -21.28 22.61 3.98
N GLU A 27 -22.44 22.92 4.56
CA GLU A 27 -22.57 23.12 6.01
C GLU A 27 -22.32 21.83 6.83
N MET A 28 -22.51 20.66 6.23
CA MET A 28 -22.19 19.38 6.85
C MET A 28 -20.73 18.97 6.62
N VAL A 29 -20.14 19.38 5.50
CA VAL A 29 -18.77 19.01 5.10
C VAL A 29 -17.73 19.94 5.69
N LYS A 30 -17.96 21.26 5.69
CA LYS A 30 -17.03 22.28 6.23
C LYS A 30 -16.53 21.94 7.65
N PRO A 31 -17.38 21.53 8.61
CA PRO A 31 -16.92 21.18 9.95
C PRO A 31 -16.02 19.93 10.01
N LEU A 32 -16.10 19.05 9.00
CA LEU A 32 -15.27 17.85 8.91
C LEU A 32 -13.87 18.16 8.37
N LEU A 33 -13.70 19.20 7.54
CA LEU A 33 -12.43 19.49 6.86
C LEU A 33 -11.22 19.66 7.80
N PRO A 34 -11.30 20.40 8.92
CA PRO A 34 -10.18 20.50 9.87
C PRO A 34 -9.79 19.13 10.44
N ASP A 35 -10.78 18.29 10.73
CA ASP A 35 -10.56 16.94 11.24
C ASP A 35 -9.91 16.04 10.18
N LEU A 36 -10.32 16.16 8.91
CA LEU A 36 -9.69 15.43 7.80
C LEU A 36 -8.21 15.80 7.65
N ARG A 37 -7.90 17.10 7.70
CA ARG A 37 -6.52 17.59 7.64
C ARG A 37 -5.70 17.06 8.82
N ARG A 38 -6.29 17.05 10.02
CA ARG A 38 -5.64 16.51 11.22
C ARG A 38 -5.38 15.01 11.10
N CYS A 39 -6.37 14.23 10.65
CA CYS A 39 -6.21 12.79 10.43
C CYS A 39 -5.14 12.48 9.39
N ALA A 40 -5.13 13.18 8.26
CA ALA A 40 -4.12 13.02 7.22
C ALA A 40 -2.71 13.35 7.76
N ALA A 41 -2.56 14.47 8.48
CA ALA A 41 -1.28 14.85 9.09
C ALA A 41 -0.80 13.82 10.13
N CYS A 42 -1.68 13.34 11.01
CA CYS A 42 -1.33 12.32 12.00
C CYS A 42 -0.85 11.02 11.34
N ILE A 43 -1.51 10.57 10.26
CA ILE A 43 -1.13 9.34 9.55
C ILE A 43 0.15 9.54 8.75
N ALA A 44 0.35 10.73 8.17
CA ALA A 44 1.58 11.07 7.46
C ALA A 44 2.81 11.15 8.39
N SER A 45 2.63 11.58 9.65
CA SER A 45 3.72 11.67 10.63
C SER A 45 4.31 10.32 11.05
N ALA A 46 3.59 9.22 10.83
CA ALA A 46 4.12 7.87 11.06
C ALA A 46 5.16 7.52 9.98
N ALA A 47 6.23 6.83 10.34
CA ALA A 47 7.26 6.41 9.39
C ALA A 47 6.68 5.52 8.26
N PRO A 48 7.21 5.60 7.03
CA PRO A 48 8.19 6.57 6.52
C PRO A 48 7.55 7.95 6.36
N GLN A 49 8.29 8.99 6.71
CA GLN A 49 7.85 10.38 6.59
C GLN A 49 8.11 10.84 5.16
N ARG A 50 7.03 11.13 4.45
CA ARG A 50 7.02 11.65 3.08
C ARG A 50 6.27 12.96 3.09
N PHE A 51 6.89 14.01 2.56
CA PHE A 51 6.34 15.38 2.62
C PHE A 51 5.06 15.50 1.77
N ASP A 52 5.04 14.88 0.59
CA ASP A 52 3.93 14.76 -0.35
C ASP A 52 2.75 13.96 0.22
N LEU A 53 3.04 12.93 1.02
CA LEU A 53 2.03 11.99 1.50
C LEU A 53 0.90 12.63 2.32
N ARG A 54 1.15 13.76 2.99
CA ARG A 54 0.10 14.45 3.75
C ARG A 54 -1.02 14.94 2.84
N ASP A 55 -0.66 15.55 1.71
CA ASP A 55 -1.61 16.15 0.78
C ASP A 55 -2.34 15.05 -0.01
N ASP A 56 -1.63 13.98 -0.37
CA ASP A 56 -2.22 12.79 -0.99
C ASP A 56 -3.25 12.13 -0.07
N LEU A 57 -2.92 11.95 1.22
CA LEU A 57 -3.86 11.42 2.21
C LEU A 57 -5.07 12.35 2.38
N PHE A 58 -4.87 13.66 2.38
CA PHE A 58 -5.97 14.60 2.42
C PHE A 58 -6.88 14.49 1.18
N GLN A 59 -6.30 14.26 0.01
CA GLN A 59 -7.05 14.01 -1.22
C GLN A 59 -7.83 12.69 -1.13
N VAL A 60 -7.23 11.61 -0.63
CA VAL A 60 -7.90 10.32 -0.38
C VAL A 60 -9.11 10.50 0.55
N ALA A 61 -8.95 11.26 1.64
CA ALA A 61 -10.05 11.55 2.54
C ALA A 61 -11.20 12.32 1.85
N SER A 62 -10.85 13.29 1.02
CA SER A 62 -11.80 14.12 0.28
C SER A 62 -12.58 13.31 -0.76
N LEU A 63 -11.89 12.48 -1.54
CA LEU A 63 -12.50 11.55 -2.50
C LEU A 63 -13.43 10.56 -1.80
N THR A 64 -12.99 9.99 -0.68
CA THR A 64 -13.82 9.06 0.11
C THR A 64 -15.11 9.73 0.59
N LEU A 65 -15.04 11.00 0.97
CA LEU A 65 -16.22 11.77 1.37
C LEU A 65 -17.19 11.96 0.20
N ILE A 66 -16.68 12.25 -1.00
CA ILE A 66 -17.50 12.41 -2.23
C ILE A 66 -18.13 11.08 -2.65
N GLU A 67 -17.36 9.99 -2.64
CA GLU A 67 -17.82 8.67 -3.09
C GLU A 67 -18.78 8.00 -2.12
N LYS A 68 -18.48 8.08 -0.81
CA LYS A 68 -19.21 7.33 0.21
C LYS A 68 -20.22 8.18 0.96
N GLY A 69 -20.07 9.50 0.94
CA GLY A 69 -20.98 10.44 1.58
C GLY A 69 -22.43 10.28 1.11
N PRO A 70 -22.70 10.17 -0.20
CA PRO A 70 -24.06 10.01 -0.73
C PRO A 70 -24.78 8.73 -0.30
N ALA A 71 -24.03 7.74 0.19
CA ALA A 71 -24.58 6.53 0.75
C ALA A 71 -25.00 6.69 2.21
N PHE A 72 -25.06 7.91 2.77
CA PHE A 72 -25.62 8.17 4.10
C PHE A 72 -27.15 8.23 4.06
N ASN A 73 -27.82 7.78 5.12
CA ASN A 73 -29.28 7.77 5.23
C ASN A 73 -29.64 8.48 6.54
N PRO A 74 -30.19 9.71 6.48
CA PRO A 74 -30.54 10.46 7.67
C PRO A 74 -31.70 9.86 8.46
N ILE A 75 -32.52 9.00 7.85
CA ILE A 75 -33.71 8.37 8.45
C ILE A 75 -33.38 6.96 9.00
N HIS A 76 -32.10 6.56 8.98
CA HIS A 76 -31.70 5.25 9.48
C HIS A 76 -32.01 5.12 10.98
N GLN A 77 -32.54 3.96 11.40
CA GLN A 77 -32.99 3.70 12.78
C GLN A 77 -31.89 3.86 13.84
N SER A 78 -30.62 3.79 13.44
CA SER A 78 -29.50 4.01 14.36
C SER A 78 -29.34 5.46 14.84
N GLY A 79 -29.99 6.43 14.19
CA GLY A 79 -29.87 7.86 14.52
C GLY A 79 -28.45 8.41 14.43
N ALA A 80 -27.58 7.77 13.65
CA ALA A 80 -26.17 8.14 13.58
C ALA A 80 -26.00 9.42 12.76
N SER A 81 -25.16 10.35 13.24
CA SER A 81 -24.82 11.56 12.48
C SER A 81 -24.03 11.21 11.21
N PHE A 82 -24.07 12.11 10.22
CA PHE A 82 -23.24 11.98 9.01
C PHE A 82 -21.76 11.82 9.35
N GLY A 83 -21.25 12.59 10.31
CA GLY A 83 -19.87 12.47 10.79
C GLY A 83 -19.57 11.08 11.35
N THR A 84 -20.47 10.51 12.15
CA THR A 84 -20.33 9.14 12.69
C THR A 84 -20.34 8.09 11.59
N PHE A 85 -21.10 8.31 10.52
CA PHE A 85 -21.14 7.42 9.36
C PHE A 85 -19.87 7.51 8.49
N ILE A 86 -19.39 8.71 8.21
CA ILE A 86 -18.33 8.92 7.20
C ILE A 86 -16.92 8.73 7.79
N ARG A 87 -16.70 9.08 9.05
CA ARG A 87 -15.36 9.01 9.70
C ARG A 87 -14.72 7.62 9.63
N PRO A 88 -15.39 6.50 9.96
CA PRO A 88 -14.77 5.18 9.88
C PRO A 88 -14.33 4.81 8.46
N ARG A 89 -15.07 5.26 7.43
CA ARG A 89 -14.76 5.00 6.02
C ARG A 89 -13.52 5.77 5.58
N ILE A 90 -13.45 7.04 5.97
CA ILE A 90 -12.28 7.89 5.74
C ILE A 90 -11.05 7.32 6.45
N CYS A 91 -11.16 6.97 7.74
CA CYS A 91 -10.04 6.38 8.46
C CYS A 91 -9.55 5.07 7.82
N GLY A 92 -10.47 4.24 7.33
CA GLY A 92 -10.13 3.04 6.57
C GLY A 92 -9.35 3.37 5.30
N ALA A 93 -9.85 4.28 4.47
CA ALA A 93 -9.21 4.70 3.23
C ALA A 93 -7.82 5.31 3.46
N LEU A 94 -7.66 6.14 4.50
CA LEU A 94 -6.37 6.73 4.89
C LEU A 94 -5.37 5.67 5.35
N THR A 95 -5.82 4.72 6.16
CA THR A 95 -4.98 3.60 6.64
C THR A 95 -4.53 2.73 5.48
N ASP A 96 -5.44 2.43 4.55
CA ASP A 96 -5.12 1.65 3.35
C ASP A 96 -4.19 2.42 2.41
N GLY A 97 -4.36 3.74 2.29
CA GLY A 97 -3.42 4.64 1.59
C GLY A 97 -2.02 4.55 2.17
N LYS A 98 -1.87 4.71 3.49
CA LYS A 98 -0.56 4.60 4.17
C LYS A 98 0.06 3.20 4.02
N LYS A 99 -0.74 2.13 4.07
CA LYS A 99 -0.26 0.77 3.84
C LYS A 99 0.26 0.56 2.42
N ARG A 100 -0.41 1.15 1.42
CA ARG A 100 0.08 1.12 0.04
C ARG A 100 1.43 1.82 -0.04
N GLU A 101 1.58 3.01 0.53
CA GLU A 101 2.88 3.69 0.56
C GLU A 101 3.97 2.87 1.23
N LEU A 102 3.69 2.30 2.40
CA LEU A 102 4.64 1.40 3.09
C LEU A 102 5.10 0.24 2.19
N THR A 103 4.18 -0.31 1.39
CA THR A 103 4.50 -1.39 0.45
C THR A 103 5.37 -0.90 -0.71
N HIS A 104 5.19 0.34 -1.19
CA HIS A 104 6.02 0.94 -2.22
C HIS A 104 7.40 1.33 -1.67
N SER A 105 7.48 1.97 -0.51
CA SER A 105 8.76 2.31 0.13
C SER A 105 9.60 1.08 0.45
N HIS A 106 9.00 -0.04 0.87
CA HIS A 106 9.73 -1.31 1.06
C HIS A 106 10.27 -1.89 -0.26
N ARG A 107 9.63 -1.59 -1.40
CA ARG A 107 10.11 -2.00 -2.73
C ARG A 107 11.22 -1.07 -3.25
N GLU A 108 11.20 0.21 -2.88
CA GLU A 108 12.15 1.22 -3.35
C GLU A 108 13.42 1.33 -2.47
N HIS A 109 13.36 0.91 -1.19
CA HIS A 109 14.51 0.90 -0.29
C HIS A 109 14.70 -0.46 0.41
N PRO A 110 15.48 -1.38 -0.18
CA PRO A 110 16.08 -2.47 0.58
C PRO A 110 17.17 -1.87 1.47
N ILE A 111 16.87 -1.75 2.77
CA ILE A 111 17.75 -1.50 3.91
C ILE A 111 19.21 -1.19 3.51
N PHE A 112 19.56 0.09 3.41
CA PHE A 112 20.96 0.52 3.47
C PHE A 112 21.26 0.83 4.94
N GLU A 113 21.69 -0.19 5.68
CA GLU A 113 22.26 -0.01 7.02
C GLU A 113 23.69 0.51 6.85
N GLY A 114 23.79 1.79 6.54
CA GLY A 114 25.04 2.51 6.38
C GLY A 114 24.89 3.89 6.97
N THR A 115 25.27 4.02 8.24
CA THR A 115 25.48 5.27 8.95
C THR A 115 26.37 6.17 8.10
N TRP A 116 25.79 7.13 7.38
CA TRP A 116 26.52 8.29 6.93
C TRP A 116 26.38 9.38 7.99
N ASP A 117 27.38 9.43 8.87
CA ASP A 117 27.66 10.63 9.63
C ASP A 117 28.08 11.71 8.63
N SER A 118 27.15 12.59 8.27
CA SER A 118 27.47 13.84 7.61
C SER A 118 27.68 14.90 8.69
N SER A 119 28.91 14.99 9.19
CA SER A 119 29.39 16.15 9.92
C SER A 119 29.81 17.25 8.93
N GLU A 120 29.08 18.36 9.03
CA GLU A 120 29.46 19.78 8.88
C GLU A 120 30.18 20.32 7.63
N ASP A 121 29.49 21.29 7.02
CA ASP A 121 29.92 22.64 6.63
C ASP A 121 31.17 22.85 5.76
N THR A 122 30.97 23.34 4.53
CA THR A 122 31.12 24.76 4.13
C THR A 122 31.07 24.92 2.61
N GLU A 123 30.61 26.09 2.18
CA GLU A 123 30.47 26.59 0.82
C GLU A 123 31.74 26.46 -0.02
N THR A 124 31.63 26.12 -1.32
CA THR A 124 32.33 26.84 -2.42
C THR A 124 31.95 26.31 -3.81
N GLU A 125 31.48 27.27 -4.62
CA GLU A 125 31.56 27.49 -6.06
C GLU A 125 31.87 26.36 -7.06
N GLY A 126 31.10 26.38 -8.15
CA GLY A 126 31.13 25.41 -9.24
C GLY A 126 32.47 25.31 -9.96
N ASN A 127 32.96 24.08 -10.04
CA ASN A 127 34.12 23.72 -10.84
C ASN A 127 33.64 22.92 -12.06
N GLN A 128 33.63 23.55 -13.23
CA GLN A 128 33.15 22.96 -14.50
C GLN A 128 34.15 21.95 -15.13
N ASP A 129 34.84 21.15 -14.32
CA ASP A 129 35.88 20.22 -14.82
C ASP A 129 35.76 18.81 -14.21
N ILE A 130 34.52 18.36 -13.98
CA ILE A 130 34.23 16.99 -13.50
C ILE A 130 33.82 16.07 -14.68
N GLY A 131 33.72 16.60 -15.90
CA GLY A 131 33.26 15.84 -17.07
C GLY A 131 34.14 14.63 -17.44
N TRP A 132 35.42 14.64 -17.08
CA TRP A 132 36.35 13.55 -17.43
C TRP A 132 36.33 12.36 -16.46
N LEU A 133 35.68 12.47 -15.29
CA LEU A 133 35.65 11.38 -14.31
C LEU A 133 34.52 10.36 -14.54
N TRP A 134 33.56 10.66 -15.42
CA TRP A 134 32.36 9.84 -15.65
C TRP A 134 32.46 8.87 -16.84
N GLU A 135 33.58 8.86 -17.56
CA GLU A 135 33.79 8.02 -18.75
C GLU A 135 34.86 6.93 -18.55
N VAL A 136 35.03 6.42 -17.34
CA VAL A 136 35.74 5.16 -17.11
C VAL A 136 34.71 4.06 -16.91
N PRO A 137 34.52 3.11 -17.85
CA PRO A 137 33.71 1.93 -17.61
C PRO A 137 34.29 1.16 -16.43
N ASP A 138 33.58 1.18 -15.30
CA ASP A 138 33.99 0.47 -14.10
C ASP A 138 33.83 -1.04 -14.32
N ALA A 139 34.93 -1.69 -14.71
CA ALA A 139 35.00 -3.14 -14.89
C ALA A 139 34.73 -3.93 -13.58
N HIS A 140 34.79 -3.29 -12.41
CA HIS A 140 34.49 -3.90 -11.12
C HIS A 140 33.01 -3.80 -10.72
N ALA A 141 32.25 -2.84 -11.26
CA ALA A 141 30.82 -2.70 -10.98
C ALA A 141 30.01 -3.92 -11.49
N GLU A 142 30.37 -4.49 -12.64
CA GLU A 142 29.71 -5.71 -13.16
C GLU A 142 30.10 -6.97 -12.37
N PHE A 143 31.32 -7.03 -11.83
CA PHE A 143 31.78 -8.17 -11.05
C PHE A 143 31.13 -8.23 -9.68
N GLU A 144 31.04 -7.12 -8.94
CA GLU A 144 30.40 -7.12 -7.61
C GLU A 144 28.90 -7.35 -7.69
N THR A 145 28.22 -6.77 -8.69
CA THR A 145 26.78 -7.02 -8.90
C THR A 145 26.50 -8.46 -9.34
N ALA A 146 27.39 -9.10 -10.10
CA ALA A 146 27.31 -10.52 -10.42
C ALA A 146 27.62 -11.42 -9.21
N LEU A 147 28.66 -11.11 -8.43
CA LEU A 147 29.12 -11.90 -7.29
C LEU A 147 28.11 -11.91 -6.13
N VAL A 148 27.51 -10.75 -5.82
CA VAL A 148 26.47 -10.60 -4.77
C VAL A 148 25.17 -11.29 -5.19
N ARG A 149 24.86 -11.30 -6.48
CA ARG A 149 23.64 -11.93 -7.04
C ARG A 149 23.77 -13.45 -7.18
N ASP A 150 24.96 -13.97 -7.52
CA ASP A 150 25.15 -15.39 -7.83
C ASP A 150 25.43 -16.27 -6.60
N ILE A 151 26.21 -15.83 -5.62
CA ILE A 151 26.67 -16.75 -4.55
C ILE A 151 25.56 -17.03 -3.53
N SER A 152 24.74 -16.02 -3.19
CA SER A 152 23.73 -16.16 -2.13
C SER A 152 22.40 -16.68 -2.64
N PHE A 153 21.93 -16.24 -3.82
CA PHE A 153 20.61 -16.61 -4.31
C PHE A 153 20.60 -17.97 -5.00
N ALA A 154 21.61 -18.29 -5.82
CA ALA A 154 21.69 -19.58 -6.51
C ALA A 154 21.83 -20.76 -5.54
N THR A 155 22.41 -20.54 -4.36
CA THR A 155 22.57 -21.57 -3.32
C THR A 155 21.38 -21.62 -2.35
N ALA A 156 20.67 -20.52 -2.13
CA ALA A 156 19.49 -20.44 -1.26
C ALA A 156 18.20 -20.87 -1.97
N LEU A 157 18.02 -20.54 -3.24
CA LEU A 157 16.80 -20.84 -4.00
C LEU A 157 16.48 -22.35 -4.03
N PRO A 158 17.42 -23.27 -4.29
CA PRO A 158 17.13 -24.70 -4.23
C PRO A 158 16.72 -25.18 -2.83
N LYS A 159 17.19 -24.52 -1.76
CA LYS A 159 16.79 -24.84 -0.38
C LYS A 159 15.36 -24.36 -0.09
N LEU A 160 14.99 -23.18 -0.58
CA LEU A 160 13.63 -22.64 -0.47
C LEU A 160 12.62 -23.43 -1.32
N LEU A 161 13.00 -23.81 -2.53
CA LEU A 161 12.16 -24.63 -3.41
C LEU A 161 11.90 -26.04 -2.85
N LYS A 162 12.76 -26.58 -1.97
CA LYS A 162 12.50 -27.85 -1.29
C LYS A 162 11.35 -27.79 -0.27
N ILE A 163 11.01 -26.59 0.21
CA ILE A 163 9.90 -26.39 1.17
C ILE A 163 8.57 -26.41 0.43
N LEU A 164 8.55 -26.01 -0.84
CA LEU A 164 7.36 -26.00 -1.69
C LEU A 164 6.99 -27.40 -2.17
N THR A 165 5.70 -27.65 -2.25
CA THR A 165 5.17 -28.84 -2.90
C THR A 165 5.51 -28.83 -4.40
N PRO A 166 5.52 -30.00 -5.09
CA PRO A 166 5.79 -30.07 -6.52
C PRO A 166 4.94 -29.11 -7.35
N ARG A 167 3.67 -28.96 -6.95
CA ARG A 167 2.69 -28.11 -7.65
C ARG A 167 2.93 -26.62 -7.45
N GLU A 168 3.39 -26.22 -6.27
CA GLU A 168 3.76 -24.83 -5.98
C GLU A 168 5.03 -24.41 -6.72
N ARG A 169 5.98 -25.35 -6.92
CA ARG A 169 7.18 -25.08 -7.73
C ARG A 169 6.87 -24.88 -9.20
N GLU A 170 5.94 -25.65 -9.76
CA GLU A 170 5.49 -25.46 -11.14
C GLU A 170 4.87 -24.08 -11.33
N ILE A 171 4.01 -23.65 -10.40
CA ILE A 171 3.41 -22.31 -10.42
C ILE A 171 4.49 -21.23 -10.25
N PHE A 172 5.44 -21.42 -9.34
CA PHE A 172 6.56 -20.49 -9.15
C PHE A 172 7.40 -20.33 -10.43
N ALA A 173 7.64 -21.42 -11.16
CA ALA A 173 8.37 -21.37 -12.43
C ALA A 173 7.63 -20.54 -13.48
N CYS A 174 6.32 -20.74 -13.62
CA CYS A 174 5.48 -19.95 -14.50
C CYS A 174 5.42 -18.47 -14.12
N LEU A 175 5.34 -18.16 -12.82
CA LEU A 175 5.37 -16.78 -12.32
C LEU A 175 6.70 -16.08 -12.64
N ARG A 176 7.81 -16.81 -12.55
CA ARG A 176 9.14 -16.28 -12.91
C ARG A 176 9.23 -15.90 -14.38
N GLU A 177 8.46 -16.58 -15.24
CA GLU A 177 8.35 -16.30 -16.67
C GLU A 177 7.32 -15.21 -16.99
N ASN A 178 6.81 -14.49 -15.98
CA ASN A 178 5.80 -13.43 -16.10
C ASN A 178 4.47 -13.89 -16.72
N GLN A 179 4.13 -15.18 -16.60
CA GLN A 179 2.84 -15.68 -17.08
C GLN A 179 1.68 -15.19 -16.19
N GLN A 180 0.55 -14.86 -16.81
CA GLN A 180 -0.66 -14.47 -16.08
C GLN A 180 -1.39 -15.68 -15.49
N ASN A 181 -2.18 -15.49 -14.44
CA ASN A 181 -2.88 -16.60 -13.77
C ASN A 181 -3.80 -17.42 -14.69
N CYS A 182 -4.37 -16.80 -15.72
CA CYS A 182 -5.15 -17.49 -16.75
C CYS A 182 -4.27 -18.39 -17.64
N GLU A 183 -3.11 -17.90 -18.06
CA GLU A 183 -2.12 -18.66 -18.84
C GLU A 183 -1.56 -19.84 -18.04
N ILE A 184 -1.32 -19.64 -16.73
CA ILE A 184 -0.91 -20.70 -15.80
C ILE A 184 -2.01 -21.73 -15.61
N ALA A 185 -3.27 -21.30 -15.52
CA ALA A 185 -4.43 -22.17 -15.39
C ALA A 185 -4.57 -23.08 -16.62
N GLU A 186 -4.38 -22.54 -17.82
CA GLU A 186 -4.38 -23.27 -19.07
C GLU A 186 -3.18 -24.23 -19.17
N ALA A 187 -1.96 -23.75 -18.91
CA ALA A 187 -0.73 -24.53 -19.01
C ALA A 187 -0.70 -25.71 -18.00
N LEU A 188 -1.26 -25.51 -16.80
CA LEU A 188 -1.28 -26.52 -15.75
C LEU A 188 -2.62 -27.28 -15.68
N THR A 189 -3.58 -27.01 -16.58
CA THR A 189 -4.91 -27.63 -16.64
C THR A 189 -5.68 -27.60 -15.30
N ILE A 190 -5.61 -26.47 -14.60
CA ILE A 190 -6.30 -26.25 -13.31
C ILE A 190 -7.16 -25.00 -13.37
N SER A 191 -8.11 -24.86 -12.43
CA SER A 191 -8.94 -23.66 -12.40
C SER A 191 -8.14 -22.43 -11.95
N GLU A 192 -8.47 -21.27 -12.50
CA GLU A 192 -7.85 -19.99 -12.15
C GLU A 192 -7.98 -19.65 -10.65
N ALA A 193 -9.09 -20.06 -10.03
CA ALA A 193 -9.30 -19.92 -8.59
C ALA A 193 -8.27 -20.75 -7.78
N ARG A 194 -7.93 -21.95 -8.27
CA ARG A 194 -6.92 -22.82 -7.64
C ARG A 194 -5.51 -22.26 -7.84
N VAL A 195 -5.21 -21.70 -9.02
CA VAL A 195 -3.96 -20.97 -9.28
C VAL A 195 -3.84 -19.79 -8.31
N SER A 196 -4.87 -18.96 -8.19
CA SER A 196 -4.88 -17.80 -7.28
C SER A 196 -4.67 -18.18 -5.80
N GLN A 197 -5.16 -19.34 -5.38
CA GLN A 197 -4.90 -19.86 -4.03
C GLN A 197 -3.44 -20.27 -3.84
N LEU A 198 -2.87 -20.98 -4.82
CA LEU A 198 -1.50 -21.48 -4.77
C LEU A 198 -0.47 -20.34 -4.90
N VAL A 199 -0.74 -19.34 -5.75
CA VAL A 199 0.08 -18.12 -5.86
C VAL A 199 0.17 -17.42 -4.50
N LYS A 200 -0.94 -17.31 -3.75
CA LYS A 200 -0.95 -16.74 -2.39
C LYS A 200 -0.19 -17.55 -1.34
N GLN A 201 0.12 -18.82 -1.62
CA GLN A 201 0.89 -19.69 -0.71
C GLN A 201 2.39 -19.61 -1.02
N VAL A 202 2.75 -19.21 -2.25
CA VAL A 202 4.12 -19.15 -2.77
C VAL A 202 4.70 -17.73 -2.73
N THR A 203 3.84 -16.71 -2.77
CA THR A 203 4.19 -15.27 -2.72
C THR A 203 3.87 -14.70 -1.36
#